data_AF-A0A7H1NP63-F1
#
_entry.id   AF-A0A7H1NP63-F1
#
_cell.length_a   1.000
_cell.length_b   1.000
_cell.length_c   1.000
_cell.angle_alpha   90.00
_cell.angle_beta   90.00
_cell.angle_gamma   90.00
#
_symmetry.space_group_name_H-M   'P 1'
#
loop_
_entity.id
_entity.type
_entity.pdbx_description
1 polymer ?
#
loop_
_entity_poly.entity_id
_entity_poly.type
_entity_poly.pdbx_seq_one_letter_code
_entity_poly.pdbx_strand_id
1 'polypeptide(L)'
;MVANVTVLTRSGDGDQKLAHYYANGVDDYYASEGLAMEWQGRGAEALGLSGEVDSRRFRELLNGRVDKDNLIERKRTEKERLGVDVTFSAPKGVTLQALVYGDRDIIAAHDRAVQVAMEEAETLAQARRP
;
A
#
# COMPACT_ATOMS: atom_id res chain seq x y z
N MET A 1 -9.86 -0.72 15.91
CA MET A 1 -9.22 -0.36 14.64
C MET A 1 -10.33 -0.24 13.60
N VAL A 2 -10.26 0.74 12.71
CA VAL A 2 -11.21 0.90 11.60
C VAL A 2 -10.43 0.84 10.30
N ALA A 3 -10.93 0.11 9.31
CA ALA A 3 -10.36 0.04 7.98
C ALA A 3 -11.26 0.78 6.97
N ASN A 4 -10.65 1.57 6.09
CA ASN A 4 -11.31 2.19 4.95
C ASN A 4 -10.75 1.60 3.66
N VAL A 5 -11.61 1.31 2.68
CA VAL A 5 -11.22 0.75 1.38
C VAL A 5 -11.60 1.74 0.27
N THR A 6 -10.60 2.19 -0.47
CA THR A 6 -10.77 3.11 -1.61
C THR A 6 -10.18 2.50 -2.88
N VAL A 7 -10.91 2.61 -3.99
CA VAL A 7 -10.39 2.15 -5.30
C VAL A 7 -9.56 3.27 -5.92
N LEU A 8 -8.30 2.97 -6.23
CA LEU A 8 -7.43 3.89 -6.92
C LEU A 8 -7.75 3.84 -8.42
N THR A 9 -8.14 4.97 -8.99
CA THR A 9 -8.40 5.12 -10.42
C THR A 9 -7.43 6.06 -11.09
N ARG A 10 -7.11 5.80 -12.36
CA ARG A 10 -6.29 6.71 -13.14
C ARG A 10 -7.04 8.02 -13.36
N SER A 11 -6.50 9.14 -12.87
CA SER A 11 -6.92 10.49 -13.28
C SER A 11 -5.85 11.09 -14.19
N GLY A 12 -6.18 12.11 -14.99
CA GLY A 12 -5.30 12.64 -16.06
C GLY A 12 -3.85 12.98 -15.66
N ASP A 13 -3.63 13.41 -14.40
CA ASP A 13 -2.31 13.63 -13.75
C ASP A 13 -2.05 12.68 -12.55
N GLY A 14 -2.93 11.69 -12.37
CA GLY A 14 -3.10 10.91 -11.14
C GLY A 14 -2.00 9.91 -10.86
N ASP A 15 -1.40 9.27 -11.87
CA ASP A 15 -0.39 8.22 -11.65
C ASP A 15 0.90 8.79 -11.03
N GLN A 16 1.30 10.00 -11.44
CA GLN A 16 2.42 10.72 -10.84
C GLN A 16 2.10 11.19 -9.43
N LYS A 17 0.90 11.74 -9.21
CA LYS A 17 0.47 12.18 -7.88
C LYS A 17 0.30 11.02 -6.91
N LEU A 18 -0.25 9.89 -7.32
CA LEU A 18 -0.41 8.68 -6.51
C LEU A 18 0.95 8.08 -6.18
N ALA A 19 1.80 7.88 -7.20
CA ALA A 19 3.16 7.41 -6.96
C ALA A 19 3.89 8.36 -6.02
N HIS A 20 3.84 9.67 -6.23
CA HIS A 20 4.47 10.66 -5.34
C HIS A 20 3.83 10.70 -3.94
N TYR A 21 2.51 10.53 -3.82
CA TYR A 21 1.79 10.52 -2.54
C TYR A 21 2.27 9.38 -1.64
N TYR A 22 2.41 8.17 -2.20
CA TYR A 22 2.94 7.03 -1.45
C TYR A 22 4.48 7.08 -1.38
N ALA A 23 5.18 7.28 -2.51
CA ALA A 23 6.65 7.28 -2.60
C ALA A 23 7.34 8.36 -1.77
N ASN A 24 6.77 9.56 -1.74
CA ASN A 24 7.34 10.70 -1.02
C ASN A 24 6.59 10.95 0.29
N GLY A 25 5.91 9.91 0.80
CA GLY A 25 5.36 9.78 2.15
C GLY A 25 4.80 11.09 2.69
N VAL A 26 3.55 11.40 2.33
CA VAL A 26 2.79 12.59 2.75
C VAL A 26 3.24 13.13 4.11
N ASP A 27 4.08 14.16 4.02
CA ASP A 27 4.41 15.20 4.98
C ASP A 27 4.82 14.76 6.40
N ASP A 28 6.14 14.66 6.60
CA ASP A 28 6.90 14.59 7.87
C ASP A 28 6.53 13.48 8.88
N TYR A 29 5.31 12.96 8.88
CA TYR A 29 4.75 12.10 9.92
C TYR A 29 5.17 10.63 9.77
N TYR A 30 5.30 10.14 8.53
CA TYR A 30 5.77 8.78 8.26
C TYR A 30 7.31 8.70 8.14
N ALA A 31 7.93 9.77 7.63
CA ALA A 31 9.38 9.82 7.41
C ALA A 31 10.19 10.08 8.68
N SER A 32 9.64 10.80 9.67
CA SER A 32 10.35 11.10 10.93
C SER A 32 10.29 9.99 11.99
N GLU A 33 9.32 9.08 11.88
CA GLU A 33 9.01 8.08 12.92
C GLU A 33 9.43 6.64 12.55
N GLY A 34 10.11 6.44 11.40
CA GLY A 34 10.67 5.14 11.00
C GLY A 34 9.66 4.15 10.37
N LEU A 35 8.53 4.65 9.85
CA LEU A 35 7.56 3.84 9.12
C LEU A 35 8.04 3.66 7.67
N ALA A 36 8.86 2.63 7.45
CA ALA A 36 9.31 2.24 6.13
C ALA A 36 8.13 1.66 5.32
N MET A 37 7.95 2.12 4.09
CA MET A 37 7.07 1.42 3.14
C MET A 37 7.69 0.07 2.82
N GLU A 38 6.98 -1.02 3.09
CA GLU A 38 7.50 -2.38 2.88
C GLU A 38 6.61 -3.18 1.91
N TRP A 39 7.24 -3.95 1.02
CA TRP A 39 6.56 -4.95 0.22
C TRP A 39 6.04 -6.09 1.09
N GLN A 40 4.79 -6.50 0.85
CA GLN A 40 4.13 -7.60 1.56
C GLN A 40 3.31 -8.47 0.60
N GLY A 41 3.05 -9.71 1.03
CA GLY A 41 2.18 -10.67 0.34
C GLY A 41 2.91 -11.61 -0.62
N ARG A 42 2.29 -12.77 -0.87
CA ARG A 42 2.81 -13.83 -1.75
C ARG A 42 2.96 -13.36 -3.19
N GLY A 43 2.15 -12.39 -3.63
CA GLY A 43 2.30 -11.75 -4.94
C GLY A 43 3.61 -10.97 -5.07
N ALA A 44 4.05 -10.26 -4.02
CA ALA A 44 5.33 -9.56 -4.00
C ALA A 44 6.50 -10.55 -3.97
N GLU A 45 6.40 -11.61 -3.15
CA GLU A 45 7.40 -12.68 -3.09
C GLU A 45 7.59 -13.37 -4.46
N ALA A 46 6.49 -13.67 -5.16
CA ALA A 46 6.54 -14.28 -6.49
C ALA A 46 7.23 -13.38 -7.54
N LEU A 47 7.24 -12.07 -7.32
CA LEU A 47 7.94 -11.08 -8.15
C LEU A 47 9.35 -10.74 -7.63
N GLY A 48 9.80 -11.38 -6.54
CA GLY A 48 11.08 -11.09 -5.90
C GLY A 48 11.14 -9.71 -5.23
N LEU A 49 10.00 -9.19 -4.78
CA LEU A 49 9.90 -7.90 -4.10
C LEU A 49 9.79 -8.12 -2.58
N SER A 50 10.70 -7.52 -1.83
CA SER A 50 10.79 -7.64 -0.37
C SER A 50 11.45 -6.39 0.20
N GLY A 51 11.15 -6.06 1.47
CA GLY A 51 11.74 -4.90 2.13
C GLY A 51 11.21 -3.60 1.54
N GLU A 52 12.05 -2.56 1.54
CA GLU A 52 11.64 -1.20 1.19
C GLU A 52 11.04 -1.08 -0.22
N VAL A 53 9.97 -0.29 -0.34
CA VAL A 53 9.30 -0.02 -1.60
C VAL A 53 10.09 0.97 -2.44
N ASP A 54 10.66 0.52 -3.55
CA ASP A 54 11.21 1.39 -4.59
C ASP A 54 10.07 2.10 -5.36
N SER A 55 10.10 3.43 -5.33
CA SER A 55 9.09 4.32 -5.92
C SER A 55 8.92 4.11 -7.43
N ARG A 56 10.01 3.82 -8.13
CA ARG A 56 9.97 3.55 -9.57
C ARG A 56 9.28 2.22 -9.86
N ARG A 57 9.63 1.17 -9.12
CA ARG A 57 9.05 -0.16 -9.24
C ARG A 57 7.57 -0.17 -8.88
N PHE A 58 7.18 0.52 -7.81
CA PHE A 58 5.78 0.73 -7.44
C PHE A 58 4.98 1.37 -8.58
N ARG A 59 5.53 2.40 -9.22
CA ARG A 59 4.91 3.04 -10.38
C ARG A 59 4.77 2.12 -11.59
N GLU A 60 5.76 1.27 -11.87
CA GLU A 60 5.68 0.29 -12.94
C GLU A 60 4.52 -0.68 -12.73
N LEU A 61 4.35 -1.19 -11.51
CA LEU A 61 3.24 -2.08 -11.13
C LEU A 61 1.88 -1.38 -11.22
N LEU A 62 1.76 -0.13 -10.76
CA LEU A 62 0.54 0.66 -10.94
C LEU A 62 0.16 0.80 -12.43
N ASN A 63 1.15 0.88 -13.31
CA ASN A 63 0.97 0.95 -14.76
C ASN A 63 0.78 -0.43 -15.43
N GLY A 64 0.66 -1.50 -14.65
CA GLY A 64 0.44 -2.86 -15.14
C GLY A 64 1.69 -3.57 -15.65
N ARG A 65 2.89 -3.00 -15.49
CA ARG A 65 4.16 -3.63 -15.89
C ARG A 65 4.63 -4.57 -14.78
N VAL A 66 4.25 -5.84 -14.90
CA VAL A 66 4.49 -6.87 -13.90
C VAL A 66 5.95 -7.29 -13.91
N ASP A 67 6.57 -7.45 -15.08
CA ASP A 67 8.02 -7.65 -15.24
C ASP A 67 8.48 -7.11 -16.61
N LYS A 68 9.63 -7.57 -17.11
CA LYS A 68 10.19 -7.12 -18.40
C LYS A 68 9.33 -7.52 -19.59
N ASP A 69 8.65 -8.66 -19.51
CA ASP A 69 7.95 -9.29 -20.63
C ASP A 69 6.43 -9.26 -20.45
N ASN A 70 5.94 -9.05 -19.22
CA ASN A 70 4.53 -9.06 -18.88
C ASN A 70 3.98 -7.65 -18.63
N LEU A 71 3.16 -7.16 -19.56
CA LEU A 71 2.36 -5.95 -19.43
C LEU A 71 0.88 -6.32 -19.40
N ILE A 72 0.18 -5.98 -18.31
CA ILE A 72 -1.27 -6.15 -18.22
C ILE A 72 -1.92 -5.06 -19.07
N GLU A 73 -2.42 -5.44 -20.24
CA GLU A 73 -3.20 -4.54 -21.08
C GLU A 73 -4.54 -4.20 -20.44
N ARG A 74 -4.74 -2.91 -20.17
CA ARG A 74 -5.98 -2.36 -19.63
C ARG A 74 -6.41 -1.17 -20.48
N LYS A 75 -7.72 -0.97 -20.65
CA LYS A 75 -8.24 0.17 -21.43
C LYS A 75 -7.85 1.47 -20.75
N ARG A 76 -7.06 2.30 -21.45
CA ARG A 76 -6.57 3.56 -20.91
C ARG A 76 -7.64 4.64 -20.77
N THR A 77 -8.46 4.52 -19.72
CA THR A 77 -9.55 5.45 -19.40
C THR A 77 -9.40 5.97 -17.97
N GLU A 78 -10.10 7.08 -17.66
CA GLU A 78 -10.17 7.64 -16.31
C GLU A 78 -10.86 6.71 -15.29
N LYS A 79 -11.56 5.69 -15.78
CA LYS A 79 -12.24 4.68 -14.95
C LYS A 79 -11.37 3.44 -14.72
N GLU A 80 -10.13 3.42 -15.23
CA GLU A 80 -9.24 2.29 -15.01
C GLU A 80 -8.84 2.21 -13.54
N ARG A 81 -9.08 1.05 -12.94
CA ARG A 81 -8.65 0.73 -11.58
C ARG A 81 -7.17 0.34 -11.60
N LEU A 82 -6.37 1.08 -10.84
CA LEU A 82 -4.93 0.86 -10.69
C LEU A 82 -4.64 -0.07 -9.51
N GLY A 83 -5.44 0.03 -8.45
CA GLY A 83 -5.30 -0.76 -7.24
C GLY A 83 -6.42 -0.48 -6.23
N VAL A 84 -6.24 -1.02 -5.04
CA VAL A 84 -7.12 -0.80 -3.88
C VAL A 84 -6.23 -0.30 -2.74
N ASP A 85 -6.59 0.84 -2.16
CA ASP A 85 -6.00 1.37 -0.95
C ASP A 85 -6.82 0.92 0.26
N VAL A 86 -6.17 0.27 1.22
CA VAL A 86 -6.77 -0.18 2.48
C VAL A 86 -6.06 0.56 3.62
N THR A 87 -6.72 1.59 4.14
CA THR A 87 -6.18 2.42 5.22
C THR A 87 -6.65 1.91 6.58
N PHE A 88 -5.71 1.50 7.43
CA PHE A 88 -5.98 1.09 8.81
C PHE A 88 -5.73 2.25 9.77
N SER A 89 -6.77 2.65 10.50
CA SER A 89 -6.66 3.72 11.50
C SER A 89 -6.78 3.13 12.91
N ALA A 90 -5.77 3.39 13.73
CA ALA A 90 -5.81 3.11 15.15
C ALA A 90 -6.88 4.00 15.85
N PRO A 91 -7.55 3.50 16.91
CA PRO A 91 -8.40 4.34 17.73
C PRO A 91 -7.61 5.51 18.33
N LYS A 92 -8.21 6.70 18.42
CA LYS A 92 -7.54 7.93 18.85
C LYS A 92 -6.76 7.80 20.18
N GLY A 93 -7.32 7.07 21.15
CA GLY A 93 -6.64 6.82 22.44
C GLY A 93 -5.36 5.97 22.32
N VAL A 94 -5.34 5.02 21.37
CA VAL A 94 -4.17 4.19 21.06
C VAL A 94 -3.07 5.03 20.41
N THR A 95 -3.44 5.93 19.49
CA THR A 95 -2.50 6.87 18.87
C THR A 95 -1.89 7.82 19.89
N LEU A 96 -2.67 8.34 20.85
CA LEU A 96 -2.14 9.18 21.92
C LEU A 96 -1.10 8.42 22.76
N GLN A 97 -1.40 7.18 23.16
CA GLN A 97 -0.47 6.36 23.92
C GLN A 97 0.83 6.07 23.16
N ALA A 98 0.73 5.72 21.88
CA ALA A 98 1.89 5.46 21.04
C ALA A 98 2.76 6.70 20.82
N LEU A 99 2.15 7.81 20.40
CA LEU A 99 2.91 8.94 19.83
C LEU A 99 3.19 10.06 20.82
N VAL A 100 2.28 10.31 21.77
CA VAL A 100 2.47 11.37 22.78
C VAL A 100 3.26 10.85 23.98
N TYR A 101 3.01 9.59 24.36
CA TYR A 101 3.70 8.96 25.50
C TYR A 101 4.86 8.05 25.08
N GLY A 102 5.13 7.93 23.78
CA GLY A 102 6.31 7.24 23.24
C GLY A 102 6.28 5.72 23.38
N ASP A 103 5.10 5.12 23.49
CA ASP A 103 4.94 3.67 23.66
C ASP A 103 5.13 2.93 22.32
N ARG A 104 6.36 2.53 22.05
CA ARG A 104 6.76 1.86 20.80
C ARG A 104 6.15 0.45 20.67
N ASP A 105 5.77 -0.18 21.77
CA ASP A 105 5.15 -1.52 21.72
C ASP A 105 3.75 -1.45 21.10
N ILE A 106 3.05 -0.33 21.26
CA ILE A 106 1.76 -0.09 20.60
C ILE A 106 1.91 0.08 19.10
N ILE A 107 2.98 0.71 18.63
CA ILE A 107 3.28 0.84 17.19
C ILE A 107 3.53 -0.56 16.61
N ALA A 108 4.40 -1.35 17.24
CA ALA A 108 4.66 -2.73 16.80
C ALA A 108 3.41 -3.64 16.89
N ALA A 109 2.52 -3.41 17.85
CA ALA A 109 1.23 -4.10 17.91
C ALA A 109 0.28 -3.68 16.77
N HIS A 110 0.27 -2.39 16.42
CA HIS A 110 -0.50 -1.87 15.28
C HIS A 110 -0.01 -2.49 13.97
N ASP A 111 1.30 -2.48 13.72
CA ASP A 111 1.90 -3.02 12.48
C ASP A 111 1.61 -4.51 12.32
N ARG A 112 1.73 -5.29 13.41
CA ARG A 112 1.35 -6.71 13.40
C ARG A 112 -0.13 -6.92 13.10
N ALA A 113 -1.00 -6.08 13.64
CA ALA A 113 -2.44 -6.18 13.36
C ALA A 113 -2.75 -5.84 11.89
N VAL A 114 -2.05 -4.88 11.29
CA VAL A 114 -2.15 -4.57 9.85
C VAL A 114 -1.67 -5.75 9.02
N GLN A 115 -0.51 -6.33 9.36
CA GLN A 115 0.03 -7.49 8.64
C GLN A 115 -0.95 -8.67 8.64
N VAL A 116 -1.46 -9.07 9.80
CA VAL A 116 -2.43 -10.17 9.91
C VAL A 116 -3.71 -9.89 9.11
N ALA A 117 -4.21 -8.65 9.16
CA ALA A 117 -5.39 -8.28 8.37
C ALA A 117 -5.14 -8.35 6.86
N MET A 118 -3.94 -7.99 6.41
CA MET A 118 -3.54 -8.09 5.00
C MET A 118 -3.32 -9.53 4.54
N GLU A 119 -2.78 -10.40 5.40
CA GLU A 119 -2.68 -11.84 5.14
C GLU A 119 -4.07 -12.46 4.92
N GLU A 120 -5.04 -12.13 5.78
CA GLU A 120 -6.44 -12.56 5.61
C GLU A 120 -7.06 -11.98 4.34
N ALA A 121 -6.83 -10.69 4.05
CA ALA A 121 -7.33 -10.06 2.82
C ALA A 121 -6.79 -10.74 1.55
N GLU A 122 -5.53 -11.20 1.58
CA GLU A 122 -4.92 -11.93 0.47
C GLU A 122 -5.61 -13.27 0.19
N THR A 123 -6.19 -13.93 1.19
CA THR A 123 -6.97 -15.17 0.99
C THR A 123 -8.22 -14.96 0.13
N LEU A 124 -8.71 -13.72 0.07
CA LEU A 124 -9.87 -13.31 -0.72
C LEU A 124 -9.50 -12.86 -2.13
N ALA A 125 -8.21 -12.84 -2.49
CA ALA A 125 -7.75 -12.43 -3.81
C ALA A 125 -8.26 -13.39 -4.89
N GLN A 126 -8.97 -12.84 -5.89
CA GLN A 126 -9.57 -13.61 -6.98
C GLN A 126 -9.33 -12.91 -8.32
N ALA A 127 -9.17 -13.72 -9.37
CA ALA A 127 -9.08 -13.26 -10.75
C ALA A 127 -10.13 -13.95 -11.63
N ARG A 128 -10.68 -13.22 -12.59
CA ARG A 128 -11.58 -13.80 -13.59
C ARG A 128 -10.75 -14.64 -14.59
N ARG A 129 -11.12 -15.90 -14.78
CA ARG A 129 -10.53 -16.71 -15.87
C ARG A 129 -11.10 -16.26 -17.21
N PRO A 130 -10.26 -16.11 -18.25
CA PRO A 130 -10.70 -15.79 -19.61
C PRO A 130 -11.55 -16.93 -20.21
#